data_AF-A0A4Y2AKE6-F1
#
_entry.id   AF-A0A4Y2AKE6-F1
#
_cell.length_a   1.000
_cell.length_b   1.000
_cell.length_c   1.000
_cell.angle_alpha   90.00
_cell.angle_beta   90.00
_cell.angle_gamma   90.00
#
_symmetry.space_group_name_H-M   'P 1'
#
loop_
_entity.id
_entity.type
_entity.pdbx_description
1 polymer ?
#
loop_
_entity_poly.entity_id
_entity_poly.type
_entity_poly.pdbx_seq_one_letter_code
_entity_poly.pdbx_strand_id
1 'polypeptide(L)'
;MAYQDTVCFVAYREVPNSTTGVAPFQLLYGRKPEGPLSILKNTWMAGPEGLQLDTTPVTLYMEKLKKQLEDAAEKAKLISTRENGSSLQFEIYEENL
;
A
#
# COMPACT_ATOMS: atom_id res chain seq x y z
N MET A 1 23.30 27.74 -13.56
CA MET A 1 23.23 28.18 -12.15
C MET A 1 22.21 27.40 -11.30
N ALA A 2 21.43 26.46 -11.85
CA ALA A 2 20.42 25.70 -11.07
C ALA A 2 20.92 24.35 -10.49
N TYR A 3 22.09 23.87 -10.90
CA TYR A 3 22.62 22.57 -10.46
C TYR A 3 23.26 22.60 -9.07
N GLN A 4 23.71 23.77 -8.59
CA GLN A 4 24.37 23.87 -7.29
C GLN A 4 23.35 23.89 -6.13
N ASP A 5 22.21 24.53 -6.34
CA ASP A 5 21.18 24.72 -5.30
C ASP A 5 20.46 23.40 -4.96
N THR A 6 20.24 22.55 -5.96
CA THR A 6 19.61 21.23 -5.77
C THR A 6 20.49 20.26 -5.00
N VAL A 7 21.82 20.34 -5.18
CA VAL A 7 22.79 19.50 -4.47
C VAL A 7 22.80 19.81 -2.97
N CYS A 8 22.71 21.08 -2.58
CA CYS A 8 22.68 21.49 -1.17
C CYS A 8 21.42 20.96 -0.45
N PHE A 9 20.25 21.05 -1.11
CA PHE A 9 18.99 20.57 -0.55
C PHE A 9 19.00 19.05 -0.31
N VAL A 10 19.54 18.28 -1.25
CA VAL A 10 19.66 16.81 -1.10
C VAL A 10 20.66 16.44 -0.01
N ALA A 11 21.79 17.16 0.08
CA ALA A 11 22.80 16.91 1.09
C ALA A 11 22.24 17.09 2.52
N TYR A 12 21.49 18.17 2.77
CA TYR A 12 20.95 18.45 4.10
C TYR A 12 19.84 17.48 4.55
N ARG A 13 19.19 16.84 3.56
CA ARG A 13 18.15 15.84 3.81
C ARG A 13 18.77 14.46 4.09
N GLU A 14 19.73 14.03 3.29
CA GLU A 14 20.16 12.62 3.27
C GLU A 14 21.52 12.37 3.97
N VAL A 15 22.35 13.40 4.16
CA VAL A 15 23.70 13.24 4.73
C VAL A 15 23.68 13.55 6.24
N PRO A 16 24.17 12.63 7.10
CA PRO A 16 24.30 12.90 8.53
C PRO A 16 25.35 13.98 8.79
N ASN A 17 25.03 14.93 9.67
CA ASN A 17 25.98 15.97 10.08
C ASN A 17 27.07 15.36 10.97
N SER A 18 28.34 15.73 10.76
CA SER A 18 29.49 15.19 11.50
C SER A 18 29.39 15.37 13.02
N THR A 19 28.77 16.45 13.50
CA THR A 19 28.66 16.74 14.94
C THR A 19 27.52 15.97 15.61
N THR A 20 26.39 15.79 14.93
CA THR A 20 25.18 15.20 15.53
C THR A 20 24.94 13.75 15.11
N GLY A 21 25.63 13.27 14.07
CA GLY A 21 25.47 11.93 13.52
C GLY A 21 24.12 11.66 12.84
N VAL A 22 23.22 12.64 12.82
CA VAL A 22 21.88 12.56 12.23
C VAL A 22 21.68 13.66 11.19
N ALA A 23 20.80 13.41 10.23
CA ALA A 23 20.47 14.39 9.21
C ALA A 23 19.65 15.54 9.82
N PRO A 24 19.92 16.81 9.47
CA PRO A 24 19.14 17.95 9.94
C PRO A 24 17.63 17.85 9.68
N PHE A 25 17.21 17.29 8.53
CA PHE A 25 15.79 17.02 8.24
C PHE A 25 15.15 16.09 9.28
N GLN A 26 15.90 15.07 9.72
CA GLN A 26 15.43 14.11 10.70
C GLN A 26 15.27 14.73 12.09
N LEU A 27 16.10 15.73 12.44
CA LEU A 27 15.94 16.49 13.68
C LEU A 27 14.68 17.35 13.68
N LEU A 28 14.34 17.95 12.53
CA LEU A 28 13.19 18.84 12.43
C LEU A 28 11.86 18.08 12.42
N TYR A 29 11.80 16.96 11.71
CA TYR A 29 10.54 16.23 11.50
C TYR A 29 10.45 14.90 12.26
N GLY A 30 11.52 14.48 12.94
CA GLY A 30 11.55 13.22 13.70
C GLY A 30 11.38 11.96 12.84
N ARG A 31 11.47 12.08 11.50
CA ARG A 31 11.32 10.98 10.54
C ARG A 31 12.54 10.91 9.64
N LYS A 32 12.92 9.68 9.29
CA LYS A 32 13.98 9.46 8.31
C LYS A 32 13.46 9.87 6.92
N PRO A 33 14.21 10.66 6.15
CA PRO A 33 13.78 11.01 4.80
C PRO A 33 13.82 9.77 3.91
N GLU A 34 12.65 9.36 3.41
CA GLU A 34 12.56 8.38 2.33
C GLU A 34 12.78 9.14 1.02
N GLY A 35 14.04 9.21 0.59
CA GLY A 35 14.44 9.75 -0.70
C GLY A 35 14.68 8.69 -1.77
N PRO A 36 14.94 9.13 -3.01
CA PRO A 36 15.33 8.21 -4.08
C PRO A 36 16.56 7.37 -3.72
N LEU A 37 17.48 7.93 -2.92
CA LEU A 37 18.64 7.19 -2.39
C LEU A 37 18.27 6.18 -1.31
N SER A 38 17.28 6.46 -0.46
CA SER A 38 16.76 5.50 0.52
C SER A 38 16.12 4.31 -0.19
N ILE A 39 15.32 4.57 -1.23
CA ILE A 39 14.70 3.53 -2.06
C ILE A 39 15.77 2.69 -2.76
N LEU A 40 16.77 3.32 -3.38
CA LEU A 40 17.86 2.60 -4.04
C LEU A 40 18.67 1.77 -3.03
N LYS A 41 18.96 2.32 -1.85
CA LYS A 41 19.64 1.59 -0.78
C LYS A 41 18.80 0.42 -0.28
N ASN A 42 17.49 0.60 -0.12
CA ASN A 42 16.60 -0.46 0.35
C ASN A 42 16.46 -1.56 -0.72
N THR A 43 16.30 -1.20 -1.99
CA THR A 43 16.26 -2.19 -3.09
C THR A 43 17.58 -2.95 -3.26
N TRP A 44 18.72 -2.28 -3.08
CA TRP A 44 20.05 -2.89 -3.19
C TRP A 44 20.43 -3.71 -1.95
N MET A 45 20.15 -3.22 -0.74
CA MET A 45 20.56 -3.86 0.52
C MET A 45 19.54 -4.88 1.05
N ALA A 46 18.27 -4.79 0.66
CA ALA A 46 17.26 -5.73 1.14
C ALA A 46 17.33 -7.09 0.42
N GLY A 47 18.32 -7.31 -0.45
CA GLY A 47 18.43 -8.52 -1.24
C GLY A 47 17.13 -8.82 -2.00
N PRO A 48 16.95 -10.03 -2.53
CA PRO A 48 15.67 -10.46 -3.11
C PRO A 48 14.49 -10.50 -2.10
N GLU A 49 14.65 -10.01 -0.87
CA GLU A 49 13.71 -10.21 0.24
C GLU A 49 12.95 -8.93 0.62
N GLY A 50 13.46 -7.73 0.26
CA GLY A 50 12.76 -6.46 0.49
C GLY A 50 11.87 -5.99 -0.67
N LEU A 51 12.14 -6.47 -1.88
CA LEU A 51 11.11 -6.57 -2.89
C LEU A 51 10.51 -7.96 -2.71
N GLN A 52 9.52 -8.09 -1.82
CA GLN A 52 8.50 -9.13 -2.00
C GLN A 52 7.69 -8.76 -3.26
N LEU A 53 8.37 -8.69 -4.40
CA LEU A 53 7.74 -8.95 -5.68
C LEU A 53 7.55 -10.45 -5.60
N ASP A 54 6.39 -10.85 -5.09
CA ASP A 54 5.95 -12.24 -5.12
C ASP A 54 6.30 -12.74 -6.51
N THR A 55 7.38 -13.55 -6.61
CA THR A 55 7.86 -14.07 -7.88
C THR A 55 6.94 -15.21 -8.29
N THR A 56 5.64 -15.01 -8.08
CA THR A 56 4.61 -15.77 -8.73
C THR A 56 4.67 -15.34 -10.19
N PRO A 57 4.91 -16.27 -11.13
CA PRO A 57 4.72 -15.96 -12.54
C PRO A 57 3.34 -15.34 -12.71
N VAL A 58 3.26 -14.31 -13.56
CA VAL A 58 2.06 -13.48 -13.77
C VAL A 58 0.80 -14.33 -14.01
N THR A 59 0.97 -15.52 -14.59
CA THR A 59 -0.07 -16.52 -14.80
C THR A 59 -0.75 -16.97 -13.50
N LEU A 60 0.02 -17.34 -12.47
CA LEU A 60 -0.50 -17.79 -11.18
C LEU A 60 -1.19 -16.67 -10.41
N TYR A 61 -0.65 -15.44 -10.51
CA TYR A 61 -1.30 -14.26 -9.93
C TYR A 61 -2.66 -14.01 -10.57
N MET A 62 -2.74 -14.09 -11.91
CA MET A 62 -3.98 -13.87 -12.65
C MET A 62 -5.04 -14.93 -12.33
N GLU A 63 -4.64 -16.20 -12.19
CA GLU A 63 -5.54 -17.28 -11.75
C GLU A 63 -6.07 -17.05 -10.33
N LYS A 64 -5.20 -16.67 -9.39
CA LYS A 64 -5.59 -16.32 -8.03
C LYS A 64 -6.56 -15.14 -8.01
N LEU A 65 -6.30 -14.10 -8.80
CA LEU A 65 -7.14 -12.91 -8.89
C LEU A 65 -8.54 -13.26 -9.42
N LYS A 66 -8.64 -14.08 -10.47
CA LYS A 66 -9.92 -14.54 -11.01
C LYS A 66 -10.75 -15.26 -9.94
N LYS A 67 -10.13 -16.19 -9.22
CA LYS A 67 -10.79 -16.93 -8.15
C LYS A 67 -11.30 -16.01 -7.03
N GLN A 68 -10.50 -15.02 -6.62
CA GLN A 68 -10.92 -14.06 -5.59
C GLN A 68 -12.09 -13.19 -6.04
N LEU A 69 -12.16 -12.83 -7.34
CA LEU A 69 -13.29 -12.09 -7.89
C LEU A 69 -14.57 -12.93 -7.96
N GLU A 70 -14.46 -14.20 -8.32
CA GLU A 70 -15.59 -15.14 -8.32
C GLU A 70 -16.15 -15.33 -6.90
N ASP A 71 -15.28 -15.60 -5.92
CA ASP A 71 -15.66 -15.74 -4.51
C ASP A 71 -16.33 -14.47 -3.97
N ALA A 72 -15.84 -13.28 -4.36
CA ALA A 72 -16.43 -12.01 -3.97
C ALA A 72 -17.80 -11.78 -4.61
N ALA A 73 -17.95 -12.14 -5.90
CA ALA A 73 -19.22 -12.04 -6.61
C ALA A 73 -20.29 -12.98 -6.03
N GLU A 74 -19.92 -14.20 -5.66
CA GLU A 74 -20.83 -15.14 -4.98
C GLU A 74 -21.29 -14.59 -3.62
N LYS A 75 -20.36 -14.10 -2.81
CA LYS A 75 -20.68 -13.48 -1.52
C LYS A 75 -21.62 -12.29 -1.68
N ALA A 76 -21.38 -11.43 -2.68
CA ALA A 76 -22.24 -10.28 -2.96
C ALA A 76 -23.66 -10.71 -3.35
N LYS A 77 -23.82 -11.76 -4.18
CA LYS A 77 -25.13 -12.32 -4.53
C LYS A 77 -25.86 -12.89 -3.33
N LEU A 78 -25.15 -13.64 -2.48
CA LEU A 78 -25.74 -14.19 -1.25
C LEU A 78 -26.22 -13.07 -0.33
N ILE A 79 -25.43 -12.00 -0.15
CA ILE A 79 -25.80 -10.83 0.64
C ILE A 79 -27.04 -10.15 0.04
N SER A 80 -27.07 -9.89 -1.28
CA SER A 80 -28.25 -9.27 -1.92
C SER A 80 -29.51 -10.13 -1.82
N THR A 81 -29.39 -11.45 -1.94
CA THR A 81 -30.54 -12.36 -1.77
C THR A 81 -31.01 -12.46 -0.32
N ARG A 82 -30.10 -12.33 0.65
CA ARG A 82 -30.43 -12.33 2.08
C ARG A 82 -31.14 -11.05 2.48
N GLU A 83 -30.68 -9.90 2.00
CA GLU A 83 -31.33 -8.61 2.21
C GLU A 83 -32.72 -8.59 1.58
N ASN A 84 -32.87 -9.11 0.36
CA ASN A 84 -34.18 -9.27 -0.28
C ASN A 84 -35.09 -10.23 0.50
N GLY A 85 -34.58 -11.35 1.02
CA GLY A 85 -35.34 -12.29 1.83
C GLY A 85 -35.79 -11.72 3.18
N SER A 86 -34.98 -10.88 3.82
CA SER A 86 -35.40 -10.14 5.02
C SER A 86 -36.43 -9.05 4.70
N SER A 87 -36.27 -8.33 3.58
CA SER A 87 -37.24 -7.31 3.15
C SER A 87 -38.60 -7.93 2.80
N LEU A 88 -38.61 -9.08 2.12
CA LEU A 88 -39.82 -9.85 1.81
C LEU A 88 -40.53 -10.37 3.06
N GLN A 89 -39.79 -10.77 4.11
CA GLN A 89 -40.40 -11.15 5.38
C GLN A 89 -41.10 -9.95 6.04
N PHE A 90 -40.47 -8.76 6.08
CA PHE A 90 -41.10 -7.55 6.63
C PHE A 90 -42.35 -7.13 5.86
N GLU A 91 -42.37 -7.23 4.53
CA GLU A 91 -43.54 -6.89 3.70
C GLU A 91 -44.72 -7.84 3.92
N ILE A 92 -44.48 -9.16 4.07
CA ILE A 92 -45.54 -10.15 4.34
C ILE A 92 -46.20 -9.93 5.71
N TYR A 93 -45.50 -9.34 6.68
CA TYR A 93 -46.07 -9.01 7.99
C TYR A 93 -46.90 -7.72 7.98
N GLU A 94 -46.65 -6.74 7.10
CA GLU A 94 -47.48 -5.53 7.00
C GLU A 94 -48.79 -5.74 6.22
N GLU A 95 -48.83 -6.66 5.25
CA GLU A 95 -50.05 -6.94 4.46
C GLU A 95 -51.11 -7.77 5.24
N ASN A 96 -50.74 -8.32 6.41
CA ASN A 96 -51.62 -9.12 7.27
C ASN A 96 -52.08 -8.38 8.55
N LEU A 97 -51.96 -7.05 8.59
CA LEU A 97 -52.52 -6.18 9.64
C LEU A 97 -53.70 -5.35 9.09
#